data_AF-A0A2V8RU02-F1
#
_entry.id   AF-A0A2V8RU02-F1
#
_cell.length_a   1.000
_cell.length_b   1.000
_cell.length_c   1.000
_cell.angle_alpha   90.00
_cell.angle_beta   90.00
_cell.angle_gamma   90.00
#
_symmetry.space_group_name_H-M   'P 1'
#
loop_
_entity.id
_entity.type
_entity.pdbx_description
1 polymer ?
#
loop_
_entity_poly.entity_id
_entity_poly.type
_entity_poly.pdbx_seq_one_letter_code
_entity_poly.pdbx_strand_id
1 'polypeptide(L)'
;MGDELVIVVKSALKNVGWSYDVLSDKEFLASLPFSGWTWGEEVKVRILPGGVIEADSKCLSSGFRLQLFDFGKNRKNVETFFAHVEQMIAKH
;
A
#
# COMPACT_ATOMS: atom_id res chain seq x y z
N MET A 1 10.17 -4.05 -18.13
CA MET A 1 9.36 -2.93 -17.60
C MET A 1 8.24 -3.39 -16.67
N GLY A 2 7.22 -4.13 -17.12
CA GLY A 2 6.13 -4.57 -16.22
C GLY A 2 6.61 -5.45 -15.05
N ASP A 3 7.48 -6.41 -15.35
CA ASP A 3 7.93 -7.41 -14.37
C ASP A 3 8.93 -6.84 -13.35
N GLU A 4 9.74 -5.87 -13.76
CA GLU A 4 10.67 -5.16 -12.87
C GLU A 4 9.92 -4.32 -11.83
N LEU A 5 8.86 -3.62 -12.25
CA LEU A 5 8.03 -2.83 -11.34
C LEU A 5 7.30 -3.73 -10.34
N VAL A 6 6.89 -4.95 -10.74
CA VAL A 6 6.33 -5.93 -9.81
C VAL A 6 7.36 -6.31 -8.72
N ILE A 7 8.62 -6.51 -9.08
CA ILE A 7 9.70 -6.81 -8.11
C ILE A 7 9.91 -5.63 -7.16
N VAL A 8 9.93 -4.40 -7.69
CA VAL A 8 10.07 -3.16 -6.90
C VAL A 8 8.92 -3.03 -5.90
N VAL A 9 7.67 -3.18 -6.34
CA VAL A 9 6.48 -3.06 -5.48
C VAL A 9 6.48 -4.14 -4.40
N LYS A 10 6.74 -5.40 -4.75
CA LYS A 10 6.84 -6.50 -3.76
C LYS A 10 7.92 -6.23 -2.72
N SER A 11 9.06 -5.70 -3.15
CA SER A 11 10.17 -5.36 -2.24
C SER A 11 9.84 -4.18 -1.35
N ALA A 12 9.17 -3.14 -1.88
CA ALA A 12 8.70 -2.00 -1.09
C ALA A 12 7.69 -2.43 -0.02
N LEU A 13 6.70 -3.26 -0.39
CA LEU A 13 5.72 -3.83 0.54
C LEU A 13 6.38 -4.69 1.64
N LYS A 14 7.40 -5.47 1.29
CA LYS A 14 8.16 -6.25 2.26
C LYS A 14 8.99 -5.36 3.20
N ASN A 15 9.61 -4.30 2.68
CA ASN A 15 10.46 -3.40 3.47
C ASN A 15 9.66 -2.53 4.44
N VAL A 16 8.46 -2.11 4.05
CA VAL A 16 7.55 -1.40 4.96
C VAL A 16 6.99 -2.34 6.04
N GLY A 17 7.07 -3.65 5.84
CA GLY A 17 6.69 -4.67 6.81
C GLY A 17 5.19 -4.95 6.86
N TRP A 18 4.45 -4.64 5.78
CA TRP A 18 3.02 -4.92 5.70
C TRP A 18 2.78 -6.31 5.13
N SER A 19 1.83 -7.04 5.73
CA SER A 19 1.29 -8.26 5.13
C SER A 19 0.50 -7.89 3.88
N TYR A 20 0.63 -8.63 2.80
CA TYR A 20 -0.13 -8.37 1.58
C TYR A 20 -0.52 -9.64 0.86
N ASP A 21 -1.66 -9.56 0.17
CA ASP A 21 -2.15 -10.54 -0.76
C ASP A 21 -1.91 -10.09 -2.21
N VAL A 22 -1.67 -11.04 -3.10
CA VAL A 22 -1.57 -10.80 -4.54
C VAL A 22 -2.95 -11.07 -5.14
N LEU A 23 -3.64 -10.02 -5.57
CA LEU A 23 -4.97 -10.14 -6.18
C LEU A 23 -4.88 -10.50 -7.67
N SER A 24 -3.83 -10.03 -8.35
CA SER A 24 -3.45 -10.41 -9.71
C SER A 24 -1.96 -10.15 -9.94
N ASP A 25 -1.43 -10.46 -11.12
CA ASP A 25 -0.01 -10.27 -11.45
C ASP A 25 0.51 -8.83 -11.21
N LYS A 26 -0.39 -7.84 -11.20
CA LYS A 26 -0.07 -6.41 -11.07
C LYS A 26 -0.89 -5.70 -9.99
N GLU A 27 -1.60 -6.44 -9.14
CA GLU A 27 -2.47 -5.87 -8.12
C GLU A 27 -2.23 -6.53 -6.78
N PHE A 28 -2.01 -5.70 -5.76
CA PHE A 28 -1.64 -6.10 -4.41
C PHE A 28 -2.58 -5.43 -3.43
N LEU A 29 -2.95 -6.17 -2.38
CA LEU A 29 -3.72 -5.63 -1.27
C LEU A 29 -2.93 -5.84 0.00
N ALA A 30 -2.37 -4.76 0.53
CA ALA A 30 -1.63 -4.78 1.78
C ALA A 30 -2.54 -4.44 2.96
N SER A 31 -2.46 -5.23 4.01
CA SER A 31 -3.23 -5.07 5.24
C SER A 31 -2.30 -4.57 6.33
N LEU A 32 -2.59 -3.38 6.84
CA LEU A 32 -1.86 -2.79 7.94
C LEU A 32 -2.53 -3.19 9.25
N PRO A 33 -1.77 -3.73 10.22
CA PRO A 33 -2.32 -4.05 11.51
C PRO A 33 -2.80 -2.80 12.25
N PHE A 34 -3.71 -3.02 13.19
CA PHE A 34 -4.25 -2.04 14.12
C PHE A 34 -3.18 -1.07 14.63
N SER A 35 -3.47 0.24 14.58
CA SER A 35 -2.64 1.22 15.29
C SER A 35 -3.46 2.39 15.82
N GLY A 36 -3.49 2.49 17.15
CA GLY A 36 -4.17 3.58 17.87
C GLY A 36 -5.69 3.52 17.72
N TRP A 37 -6.28 4.52 17.07
CA TRP A 37 -7.75 4.68 16.94
C TRP A 37 -8.33 4.03 15.69
N THR A 38 -7.54 3.28 14.91
CA THR A 38 -7.98 2.73 13.62
C THR A 38 -7.90 1.20 13.64
N TRP A 39 -8.93 0.56 13.09
CA TRP A 39 -9.17 -0.88 13.21
C TRP A 39 -8.48 -1.70 12.11
N GLY A 40 -7.42 -1.14 11.52
CA GLY A 40 -6.71 -1.66 10.35
C GLY A 40 -6.91 -0.77 9.14
N GLU A 41 -5.94 -0.83 8.23
CA GLU A 41 -5.99 -0.12 6.93
C GLU A 41 -5.71 -1.13 5.82
N GLU A 42 -6.38 -0.97 4.69
CA GLU A 42 -6.05 -1.64 3.45
C GLU A 42 -5.39 -0.65 2.50
N VAL A 43 -4.20 -0.99 2.03
CA VAL A 43 -3.50 -0.27 0.97
C VAL A 43 -3.52 -1.11 -0.28
N LYS A 44 -4.25 -0.64 -1.28
CA LYS A 44 -4.38 -1.27 -2.58
C LYS A 44 -3.38 -0.67 -3.55
N VAL A 45 -2.53 -1.49 -4.13
CA VAL A 45 -1.49 -1.09 -5.07
C VAL A 45 -1.71 -1.75 -6.42
N ARG A 46 -1.60 -0.98 -7.51
CA ARG A 46 -1.77 -1.45 -8.89
C ARG A 46 -0.68 -0.92 -9.79
N ILE A 47 -0.23 -1.74 -10.73
CA ILE A 47 0.66 -1.32 -11.80
C ILE A 47 -0.15 -1.21 -13.09
N LEU A 48 -0.38 0.03 -13.52
CA LEU A 48 -1.13 0.36 -14.72
C LEU A 48 -0.25 0.22 -15.99
N PRO A 49 -0.87 0.12 -17.18
CA PRO A 49 -0.13 0.22 -18.45
C PRO A 49 0.72 1.50 -18.50
N GLY A 50 1.92 1.39 -19.08
CA GLY A 50 2.87 2.50 -19.13
C GLY A 50 3.77 2.64 -17.90
N GLY A 51 3.69 1.71 -16.94
CA GLY A 51 4.61 1.67 -15.79
C GLY A 51 4.24 2.63 -14.66
N VAL A 52 2.97 3.04 -14.59
CA VAL A 52 2.44 3.89 -13.52
C VAL A 52 2.03 3.02 -12.33
N ILE A 53 2.49 3.38 -11.14
CA ILE A 53 2.06 2.74 -9.88
C ILE A 53 0.95 3.60 -9.27
N GLU A 54 -0.23 3.01 -9.09
CA GLU A 54 -1.35 3.59 -8.36
C GLU A 54 -1.42 2.97 -6.97
N ALA A 55 -1.62 3.79 -5.93
CA ALA A 55 -1.82 3.32 -4.56
C ALA A 55 -2.98 4.06 -3.91
N ASP A 56 -3.88 3.31 -3.28
CA ASP A 56 -5.07 3.81 -2.57
C ASP A 56 -5.06 3.22 -1.16
N SER A 57 -5.27 4.05 -0.13
CA SER A 57 -5.36 3.61 1.27
C SER A 57 -6.76 3.85 1.79
N LYS A 58 -7.37 2.82 2.38
CA LYS A 58 -8.70 2.87 2.97
C LYS A 58 -8.70 2.26 4.35
N CYS A 59 -9.41 2.90 5.28
CA CYS A 59 -9.60 2.34 6.61
C CYS A 59 -10.64 1.22 6.58
N LEU A 60 -10.32 0.10 7.24
CA LEU A 60 -11.27 -0.99 7.46
C LEU A 60 -12.26 -0.56 8.54
N SER A 61 -13.38 0.04 8.15
CA SER A 61 -14.49 0.29 9.06
C SER A 61 -15.26 -1.00 9.29
N SER A 62 -14.87 -1.79 10.30
CA SER A 62 -15.66 -2.96 10.69
C SER A 62 -16.93 -2.51 11.43
N GLY A 63 -18.08 -2.71 10.79
CA GLY A 63 -19.42 -2.97 11.36
C GLY A 63 -20.10 -1.97 12.31
N PHE A 64 -19.36 -1.26 13.18
CA PHE A 64 -19.97 -0.49 14.29
C PHE A 64 -19.29 0.84 14.61
N ARG A 65 -18.12 1.15 14.04
CA ARG A 65 -17.52 2.49 14.12
C ARG A 65 -17.05 2.93 12.74
N LEU A 66 -17.83 3.79 12.10
CA LEU A 66 -17.30 4.60 11.00
C LEU A 66 -16.12 5.37 11.57
N GLN A 67 -14.94 5.23 10.97
CA GLN A 67 -13.89 6.21 11.18
C GLN A 67 -14.39 7.50 10.53
N LEU A 68 -15.09 8.34 11.30
CA LEU A 68 -15.72 9.56 10.80
C LEU A 68 -14.69 10.60 10.36
N PHE A 69 -13.43 10.45 10.79
CA PHE A 69 -12.33 11.35 10.48
C PHE A 69 -11.06 10.56 10.17
N ASP A 70 -10.58 10.68 8.93
CA ASP A 70 -9.22 10.30 8.56
C ASP A 70 -8.26 11.38 9.07
N PHE A 71 -7.50 11.07 10.12
CA PHE A 71 -6.49 11.96 10.70
C PHE A 71 -5.21 12.05 9.82
N GLY A 72 -5.36 11.97 8.49
CA GLY A 72 -4.27 11.93 7.52
C GLY A 72 -3.53 10.60 7.47
N LYS A 73 -4.10 9.54 8.03
CA LYS A 73 -3.46 8.23 8.12
C LYS A 73 -3.37 7.57 6.75
N ASN A 74 -4.42 7.68 5.94
CA ASN A 74 -4.41 7.13 4.58
C ASN A 74 -3.32 7.78 3.73
N ARG A 75 -3.24 9.11 3.78
CA ARG A 75 -2.18 9.87 3.11
C ARG A 75 -0.79 9.42 3.57
N LYS A 76 -0.58 9.30 4.89
CA LYS A 76 0.70 8.86 5.45
C LYS A 76 1.08 7.45 4.98
N ASN A 77 0.12 6.53 4.88
CA ASN A 77 0.38 5.18 4.37
C ASN A 77 0.85 5.23 2.92
N VAL A 78 0.15 5.97 2.06
CA VAL A 78 0.53 6.13 0.64
C VAL A 78 1.91 6.76 0.51
N GLU A 79 2.20 7.84 1.25
CA GLU A 79 3.51 8.49 1.26
C GLU A 79 4.62 7.54 1.74
N THR A 80 4.36 6.76 2.79
CA THR A 80 5.31 5.77 3.32
C THR A 80 5.61 4.69 2.27
N PHE A 81 4.58 4.19 1.60
CA PHE A 81 4.75 3.20 0.53
C PHE A 81 5.63 3.75 -0.61
N PHE A 82 5.32 4.95 -1.11
CA PHE A 82 6.10 5.54 -2.21
C PHE A 82 7.54 5.89 -1.81
N ALA A 83 7.79 6.32 -0.58
CA ALA A 83 9.15 6.53 -0.09
C ALA A 83 10.00 5.25 -0.18
N HIS A 84 9.40 4.07 0.10
CA HIS A 84 10.08 2.80 -0.08
C HIS A 84 10.23 2.40 -1.54
N VAL A 85 9.24 2.67 -2.39
CA VAL A 85 9.36 2.43 -3.84
C VAL A 85 10.53 3.23 -4.42
N GLU A 86 10.64 4.52 -4.09
CA GLU A 86 11.74 5.39 -4.53
C GLU A 86 13.11 4.87 -4.07
N GLN A 87 13.21 4.41 -2.82
CA GLN A 87 14.44 3.79 -2.31
C GLN A 87 14.82 2.51 -3.07
N MET A 88 13.85 1.73 -3.53
CA MET A 88 14.11 0.50 -4.28
C MET A 88 14.53 0.79 -5.73
N ILE A 89 13.93 1.82 -6.34
CA ILE A 89 14.31 2.30 -7.67
C ILE A 89 15.72 2.88 -7.65
N ALA A 90 16.07 3.72 -6.67
CA ALA A 90 17.39 4.34 -6.58
C ALA A 90 18.55 3.36 -6.31
N LYS A 91 18.24 2.12 -5.92
CA LYS A 91 19.22 1.04 -5.66
C LYS A 91 19.45 0.13 -6.87
N HIS A 92 18.67 0.28 -7.94
CA HIS A 92 18.80 -0.45 -9.20
C HIS A 92 19.25 0.51 -10.30
#